data_AF-A0A8S3K7B7-F1
#
_entry.id   AF-A0A8S3K7B7-F1
#
_cell.length_a   1.000
_cell.length_b   1.000
_cell.length_c   1.000
_cell.angle_alpha   90.00
_cell.angle_beta   90.00
_cell.angle_gamma   90.00
#
_symmetry.space_group_name_H-M   'P 1'
#
loop_
_entity.id
_entity.type
_entity.pdbx_description
1 polymer ?
#
loop_
_entity_poly.entity_id
_entity_poly.type
_entity_poly.pdbx_seq_one_letter_code
_entity_poly.pdbx_strand_id
1 'polypeptide(L)'
;NPFDLHVNRLKHDVLGKKRSYERGGQPLKSRSRGIEKRKRTLLKELNSVFKRNTFIDHRIGENDPTLTNDEKLMQRLIAERTKMRPGKESRYNLNDEEDLTHYGQSLSKSDELNQKPIIDDYDDDDLHKGRLNSEHFFGGF
;
A
#
# COMPACT_ATOMS: atom_id res chain seq x y z
N ASN A 1 -15.28 -5.17 47.30
CA ASN A 1 -16.66 -4.98 47.77
C ASN A 1 -17.36 -6.35 47.76
N PRO A 2 -18.03 -6.80 48.84
CA PRO A 2 -18.74 -8.09 48.88
C PRO A 2 -19.79 -8.26 47.78
N PHE A 3 -20.37 -7.17 47.26
CA PHE A 3 -21.35 -7.21 46.16
C PHE A 3 -20.73 -7.56 44.79
N ASP A 4 -19.40 -7.54 44.65
CA ASP A 4 -18.73 -7.86 43.38
C ASP A 4 -18.54 -9.38 43.18
N LEU A 5 -18.77 -10.18 44.22
CA LEU A 5 -18.53 -11.61 44.25
C LEU A 5 -19.85 -12.38 44.29
N HIS A 6 -20.01 -13.31 43.36
CA HIS A 6 -21.10 -14.28 43.38
C HIS A 6 -20.59 -15.59 43.97
N VAL A 7 -21.04 -15.91 45.18
CA VAL A 7 -20.61 -17.11 45.92
C VAL A 7 -21.72 -18.14 45.92
N ASN A 8 -21.40 -19.37 45.51
CA ASN A 8 -22.31 -20.51 45.58
C ASN A 8 -22.11 -21.30 46.86
N ARG A 9 -23.20 -21.65 47.54
CA ARG A 9 -23.14 -22.46 48.76
C ARG A 9 -22.69 -23.90 48.43
N LEU A 10 -21.74 -24.42 49.20
CA LEU A 10 -21.32 -25.81 49.11
C LEU A 10 -22.41 -26.72 49.70
N LYS A 11 -22.71 -27.83 49.03
CA LYS A 11 -23.63 -28.85 49.55
C LYS A 11 -22.95 -29.86 50.49
N HIS A 12 -21.73 -30.30 50.15
CA HIS A 12 -20.95 -31.27 50.93
C HIS A 12 -19.48 -30.88 50.93
N ASP A 13 -18.82 -30.97 52.08
CA ASP A 13 -17.38 -30.76 52.19
C ASP A 13 -16.63 -32.06 51.88
N VAL A 14 -15.64 -31.97 51.00
CA VAL A 14 -14.84 -33.11 50.55
C VAL A 14 -13.37 -32.72 50.70
N LEU A 15 -12.70 -33.38 51.65
CA LEU A 15 -11.32 -33.10 52.00
C LEU A 15 -10.39 -33.25 50.78
N GLY A 16 -9.49 -32.30 50.58
CA GLY A 16 -8.46 -32.34 49.53
C GLY A 16 -8.91 -31.84 48.14
N LYS A 17 -10.17 -31.46 47.94
CA LYS A 17 -10.64 -30.93 46.66
C LYS A 17 -10.22 -29.46 46.48
N LYS A 18 -9.20 -29.18 45.66
CA LYS A 18 -8.87 -27.81 45.25
C LYS A 18 -10.00 -27.23 44.39
N ARG A 19 -10.67 -26.17 44.87
CA ARG A 19 -11.78 -25.55 44.15
C ARG A 19 -11.34 -24.25 43.50
N SER A 20 -11.45 -24.17 42.18
CA SER A 20 -11.19 -22.96 41.40
C SER A 20 -12.13 -21.79 41.75
N TYR A 21 -13.24 -22.07 42.42
CA TYR A 21 -14.32 -21.14 42.78
C TYR A 21 -14.38 -20.77 44.26
N GLU A 22 -13.33 -21.04 45.06
CA GLU A 22 -13.32 -20.73 46.50
C GLU A 22 -13.51 -19.23 46.80
N ARG A 23 -13.19 -18.37 45.84
CA ARG A 23 -13.45 -16.92 45.88
C ARG A 23 -14.76 -16.46 45.23
N GLY A 24 -15.58 -17.40 44.73
CA GLY A 24 -16.78 -17.09 43.96
C GLY A 24 -16.49 -16.56 42.54
N GLY A 25 -17.53 -16.50 41.70
CA GLY A 25 -17.46 -15.84 40.40
C GLY A 25 -17.40 -14.32 40.54
N GLN A 26 -16.79 -13.63 39.58
CA GLN A 26 -16.70 -12.16 39.53
C GLN A 26 -17.60 -11.61 38.40
N PRO A 27 -18.93 -11.55 38.58
CA PRO A 27 -19.87 -11.18 37.53
C PRO A 27 -19.61 -9.77 36.99
N LEU A 28 -19.29 -8.82 37.86
CA LEU A 28 -19.07 -7.43 37.45
C LEU A 28 -17.84 -7.29 36.54
N LYS A 29 -16.74 -7.97 36.88
CA LYS A 29 -15.53 -8.02 36.03
C LYS A 29 -15.76 -8.76 34.72
N SER A 30 -16.56 -9.81 34.73
CA SER A 30 -16.93 -10.53 33.51
C SER A 30 -17.75 -9.62 32.57
N ARG A 31 -18.73 -8.89 33.11
CA ARG A 31 -19.51 -7.90 32.37
C ARG A 31 -18.63 -6.78 31.81
N SER A 32 -17.74 -6.21 32.61
CA SER A 32 -16.86 -5.12 32.15
C SER A 32 -15.94 -5.58 31.03
N ARG A 33 -15.34 -6.77 31.15
CA ARG A 33 -14.55 -7.41 30.07
C ARG A 33 -15.37 -7.62 28.80
N GLY A 34 -16.63 -8.06 28.92
CA GLY A 34 -17.53 -8.23 27.78
C GLY A 34 -17.83 -6.90 27.06
N ILE A 35 -18.08 -5.84 27.83
CA ILE A 35 -18.29 -4.49 27.29
C ILE A 35 -17.02 -3.98 26.60
N GLU A 36 -15.86 -4.16 27.24
CA GLU A 36 -14.57 -3.76 26.68
C GLU A 36 -14.26 -4.50 25.37
N LYS A 37 -14.55 -5.80 25.30
CA LYS A 37 -14.41 -6.58 24.06
C LYS A 37 -15.28 -5.99 22.93
N ARG A 38 -16.55 -5.66 23.21
CA ARG A 38 -17.44 -5.02 22.20
C ARG A 38 -16.94 -3.65 21.77
N LYS A 39 -16.39 -2.85 22.70
CA LYS A 39 -15.77 -1.56 22.38
C LYS A 39 -14.54 -1.71 21.47
N ARG A 40 -13.79 -2.80 21.61
CA ARG A 40 -12.61 -3.06 20.76
C ARG A 40 -12.97 -3.65 19.39
N THR A 41 -14.06 -4.42 19.28
CA THR A 41 -14.48 -5.06 18.02
C THR A 41 -15.65 -4.32 17.36
N LEU A 42 -16.88 -4.51 17.86
CA LEU A 42 -18.11 -4.02 17.24
C LEU A 42 -18.15 -2.50 17.08
N LEU A 43 -17.66 -1.75 18.07
CA LEU A 43 -17.61 -0.29 17.97
C LEU A 43 -16.64 0.17 16.87
N LYS A 44 -15.50 -0.52 16.73
CA LYS A 44 -14.54 -0.24 15.66
C LYS A 44 -15.15 -0.55 14.29
N GLU A 45 -15.84 -1.68 14.17
CA GLU A 45 -16.57 -2.09 12.96
C GLU A 45 -17.65 -1.07 12.60
N LEU A 46 -18.50 -0.68 13.55
CA LEU A 46 -19.54 0.34 13.37
C LEU A 46 -18.96 1.67 12.87
N ASN A 47 -17.88 2.14 13.48
CA ASN A 47 -17.19 3.36 13.07
C ASN A 47 -16.57 3.26 11.65
N SER A 48 -16.34 2.05 11.16
CA SER A 48 -15.81 1.78 9.83
C SER A 48 -16.88 1.47 8.78
N VAL A 49 -18.15 1.24 9.14
CA VAL A 49 -19.22 0.87 8.19
C VAL A 49 -19.35 1.86 7.03
N PHE A 50 -19.22 3.16 7.31
CA PHE A 50 -19.32 4.21 6.28
C PHE A 50 -17.95 4.62 5.69
N LYS A 51 -16.86 3.94 6.07
CA LYS A 51 -15.51 4.20 5.58
C LYS A 51 -15.11 3.15 4.56
N ARG A 52 -14.66 3.58 3.39
CA ARG A 52 -14.18 2.68 2.32
C ARG A 52 -12.66 2.55 2.28
N ASN A 53 -11.92 3.41 3.00
CA ASN A 53 -10.47 3.36 3.02
C ASN A 53 -9.96 2.31 4.02
N THR A 54 -9.03 1.48 3.56
CA THR A 54 -8.31 0.53 4.40
C THR A 54 -6.81 0.86 4.33
N PHE A 55 -6.14 0.87 5.48
CA PHE A 55 -4.69 1.01 5.52
C PHE A 55 -4.08 -0.40 5.46
N ILE A 56 -3.36 -0.68 4.39
CA ILE A 56 -2.64 -1.94 4.21
C ILE A 56 -1.15 -1.66 4.40
N ASP A 57 -0.55 -2.33 5.38
CA ASP A 57 0.87 -2.19 5.65
C ASP A 57 1.69 -3.10 4.75
N HIS A 58 2.36 -2.50 3.76
CA HIS A 58 3.25 -3.19 2.82
C HIS A 58 4.73 -3.10 3.21
N ARG A 59 5.05 -2.67 4.44
CA ARG A 59 6.45 -2.64 4.89
C ARG A 59 7.03 -4.05 4.92
N ILE A 60 8.28 -4.18 4.45
CA ILE A 60 9.00 -5.46 4.42
C ILE A 60 9.10 -6.03 5.85
N GLY A 61 8.69 -7.29 5.99
CA GLY A 61 8.76 -8.06 7.23
C GLY A 61 7.81 -7.63 8.36
N GLU A 62 6.92 -6.64 8.17
CA GLU A 62 6.08 -6.13 9.28
C GLU A 62 5.15 -7.23 9.85
N ASN A 63 4.46 -7.96 8.98
CA ASN A 63 3.53 -9.05 9.35
C ASN A 63 4.23 -10.39 9.64
N ASP A 64 5.56 -10.46 9.52
CA ASP A 64 6.31 -11.69 9.77
C ASP A 64 6.77 -11.75 11.24
N PRO A 65 6.31 -12.73 12.04
CA PRO A 65 6.72 -12.89 13.43
C PRO A 65 8.10 -13.53 13.58
N THR A 66 8.70 -14.07 12.52
CA THR A 66 10.01 -14.76 12.58
C THR A 66 11.20 -13.81 12.58
N LEU A 67 11.04 -12.63 11.98
CA LEU A 67 12.08 -11.61 11.89
C LEU A 67 12.13 -10.76 13.16
N THR A 68 13.34 -10.49 13.64
CA THR A 68 13.57 -9.48 14.68
C THR A 68 13.39 -8.06 14.13
N ASN A 69 13.17 -7.08 15.01
CA ASN A 69 12.98 -5.69 14.59
C ASN A 69 14.18 -5.15 13.80
N ASP A 70 15.39 -5.55 14.18
CA ASP A 70 16.63 -5.12 13.54
C ASP A 70 16.76 -5.72 12.14
N GLU A 71 16.42 -7.00 11.97
CA GLU A 71 16.40 -7.65 10.65
C GLU A 71 15.35 -7.02 9.72
N LYS A 72 14.16 -6.68 10.23
CA LYS A 72 13.14 -5.93 9.47
C LYS A 72 13.68 -4.59 8.99
N LEU A 73 14.40 -3.87 9.85
CA LEU A 73 14.99 -2.57 9.53
C LEU A 73 16.12 -2.70 8.49
N MET A 74 16.98 -3.70 8.66
CA MET A 74 18.07 -4.00 7.73
C MET A 74 17.54 -4.35 6.34
N GLN A 75 16.53 -5.21 6.25
CA GLN A 75 15.90 -5.56 4.97
C GLN A 75 15.27 -4.35 4.27
N ARG A 76 14.61 -3.47 5.01
CA ARG A 76 14.08 -2.21 4.47
C ARG A 76 15.18 -1.32 3.91
N LEU A 77 16.26 -1.15 4.67
CA LEU A 77 17.41 -0.35 4.26
C LEU A 77 18.08 -0.92 3.00
N ILE A 78 18.23 -2.25 2.93
CA ILE A 78 18.78 -2.93 1.75
C ILE A 78 17.86 -2.69 0.55
N ALA A 79 16.55 -2.91 0.69
CA ALA A 79 15.59 -2.70 -0.38
C ALA A 79 15.58 -1.24 -0.87
N GLU A 80 15.60 -0.28 0.04
CA GLU A 80 15.72 1.14 -0.28
C GLU A 80 17.00 1.42 -1.06
N ARG A 81 18.16 0.97 -0.56
CA ARG A 81 19.44 1.14 -1.26
C ARG A 81 19.46 0.50 -2.63
N THR A 82 18.87 -0.69 -2.80
CA THR A 82 18.78 -1.33 -4.11
C THR A 82 17.86 -0.58 -5.08
N LYS A 83 16.78 0.05 -4.58
CA LYS A 83 15.89 0.88 -5.39
C LYS A 83 16.56 2.20 -5.80
N MET A 84 17.40 2.77 -4.92
CA MET A 84 18.12 4.02 -5.18
C MET A 84 19.41 3.84 -5.98
N ARG A 85 19.90 2.60 -6.15
CA ARG A 85 21.08 2.34 -6.98
C ARG A 85 20.74 2.61 -8.46
N PRO A 86 21.48 3.48 -9.16
CA PRO A 86 21.22 3.86 -10.56
C PRO A 86 21.56 2.77 -11.60
N GLY A 87 21.70 1.50 -11.20
CA GLY A 87 22.16 0.40 -12.06
C GLY A 87 21.06 -0.35 -12.82
N LYS A 88 19.79 0.01 -12.65
CA LYS A 88 18.78 -0.28 -13.67
C LYS A 88 18.81 0.92 -14.59
N GLU A 89 19.37 0.74 -15.79
CA GLU A 89 19.44 1.74 -16.87
C GLU A 89 18.40 2.82 -16.68
N SER A 90 18.82 3.90 -16.03
CA SER A 90 17.98 5.06 -15.91
C SER A 90 17.87 5.51 -17.35
N ARG A 91 16.70 5.34 -17.97
CA ARG A 91 16.40 5.87 -19.30
C ARG A 91 16.67 7.39 -19.41
N TYR A 92 16.98 8.03 -18.29
CA TYR A 92 17.29 9.44 -18.12
C TYR A 92 18.76 9.69 -17.74
N ASN A 93 19.58 8.66 -17.55
CA ASN A 93 21.03 8.80 -17.36
C ASN A 93 21.71 8.88 -18.72
N LEU A 94 21.75 10.09 -19.28
CA LEU A 94 22.35 10.39 -20.59
C LEU A 94 23.89 10.37 -20.58
N ASN A 95 24.52 9.83 -19.54
CA ASN A 95 25.97 9.70 -19.45
C ASN A 95 26.49 8.44 -20.14
N ASP A 96 25.60 7.52 -20.52
CA ASP A 96 25.98 6.36 -21.33
C ASP A 96 26.13 6.85 -22.78
N GLU A 97 27.25 6.50 -23.43
CA GLU A 97 27.64 6.83 -24.83
C GLU A 97 26.70 6.20 -25.89
N GLU A 98 25.40 6.18 -25.64
CA GLU A 98 24.41 5.75 -26.62
C GLU A 98 24.09 6.91 -27.57
N ASP A 99 24.33 6.69 -28.86
CA ASP A 99 23.95 7.62 -29.92
C ASP A 99 22.43 7.85 -29.91
N LEU A 100 22.00 9.07 -29.59
CA LEU A 100 20.59 9.44 -29.57
C LEU A 100 19.99 9.32 -30.98
N THR A 101 18.95 8.51 -31.16
CA THR A 101 18.32 8.26 -32.47
C THR A 101 16.85 8.68 -32.51
N HIS A 102 16.38 9.15 -33.67
CA HIS A 102 14.96 9.44 -33.97
C HIS A 102 14.63 8.88 -35.35
N TYR A 103 13.57 8.07 -35.47
CA TYR A 103 13.22 7.31 -36.69
C TYR A 103 14.40 6.50 -37.30
N GLY A 104 15.30 5.98 -36.46
CA GLY A 104 16.46 5.20 -36.91
C GLY A 104 17.62 6.04 -37.46
N GLN A 105 17.57 7.37 -37.33
CA GLN A 105 18.66 8.28 -37.69
C GLN A 105 19.29 8.87 -36.42
N SER A 106 20.63 8.95 -36.39
CA SER A 106 21.35 9.59 -35.29
C SER A 106 21.11 11.11 -35.30
N LEU A 107 20.69 11.65 -34.15
CA LEU A 107 20.40 13.07 -33.95
C LEU A 107 21.68 13.92 -33.86
N SER A 108 22.86 13.32 -33.69
CA SER A 108 24.13 14.06 -33.67
C SER A 108 24.45 14.78 -34.98
N LYS A 109 23.82 14.36 -36.09
CA LYS A 109 23.95 14.98 -37.43
C LYS A 109 22.79 15.91 -37.80
N SER A 110 21.84 16.14 -36.90
CA SER A 110 20.67 16.97 -37.20
C SER A 110 20.99 18.46 -37.40
N ASP A 111 22.06 18.97 -36.80
CA ASP A 111 22.53 20.35 -37.00
C ASP A 111 23.04 20.63 -38.42
N GLU A 112 23.55 19.61 -39.13
CA GLU A 112 24.00 19.75 -40.53
C GLU A 112 22.82 19.79 -41.52
N LEU A 113 21.68 19.18 -41.16
CA LEU A 113 20.48 19.14 -42.00
C LEU A 113 19.64 20.41 -41.90
N ASN A 114 19.67 21.12 -40.77
CA ASN A 114 18.97 22.40 -40.58
C ASN A 114 19.58 23.58 -41.38
N GLN A 115 20.75 23.40 -42.01
CA GLN A 115 21.38 24.40 -42.88
C GLN A 115 20.89 24.32 -44.34
N LYS A 116 20.14 23.29 -44.72
CA LYS A 116 19.48 23.30 -46.02
C LYS A 116 18.23 24.16 -45.92
N PRO A 117 18.11 25.26 -46.69
CA PRO A 117 16.84 25.95 -46.79
C PRO A 117 15.80 24.92 -47.23
N ILE A 118 14.68 24.87 -46.50
CA ILE A 118 13.47 24.22 -46.99
C ILE A 118 13.17 24.92 -48.31
N ILE A 119 13.43 24.25 -49.42
CA ILE A 119 13.05 24.73 -50.74
C ILE A 119 11.53 24.57 -50.76
N ASP A 120 10.86 25.67 -50.47
CA ASP A 120 9.41 25.83 -50.51
C ASP A 120 8.98 25.94 -51.98
N ASP A 121 9.21 24.88 -52.74
CA ASP A 121 8.59 24.67 -54.04
C ASP A 121 7.64 23.49 -53.86
N TYR A 122 6.36 23.79 -53.66
CA TYR A 122 5.27 23.41 -54.57
C TYR A 122 3.89 23.50 -53.88
N ASP A 123 3.10 24.44 -54.40
CA ASP A 123 1.64 24.49 -54.53
C ASP A 123 0.75 24.18 -53.31
N ASP A 124 0.20 25.28 -52.80
CA ASP A 124 -1.19 25.44 -52.35
C ASP A 124 -2.14 24.56 -53.18
N ASP A 125 -2.71 23.50 -52.58
CA ASP A 125 -4.08 22.98 -52.86
C ASP A 125 -4.37 21.58 -52.28
N ASP A 126 -3.51 20.98 -51.44
CA ASP A 126 -3.77 19.64 -50.88
C ASP A 126 -3.76 19.55 -49.35
N LEU A 127 -4.20 20.61 -48.66
CA LEU A 127 -4.75 20.48 -47.30
C LEU A 127 -6.13 19.80 -47.39
N HIS A 128 -6.11 18.55 -47.84
CA HIS A 128 -7.20 17.63 -47.82
C HIS A 128 -7.87 17.69 -46.46
N LYS A 129 -9.15 18.08 -46.50
CA LYS A 129 -10.18 17.93 -45.48
C LYS A 129 -10.16 16.50 -44.94
N GLY A 130 -9.24 16.26 -44.00
CA GLY A 130 -9.10 15.03 -43.24
C GLY A 130 -10.25 14.93 -42.26
N ARG A 131 -11.33 14.34 -42.75
CA ARG A 131 -12.44 13.72 -42.04
C ARG A 131 -12.18 13.64 -40.53
N LEU A 132 -12.90 14.46 -39.77
CA LEU A 132 -13.07 14.29 -38.33
C LEU A 132 -13.88 13.00 -38.11
N ASN A 133 -13.19 11.86 -38.16
CA ASN A 133 -13.78 10.58 -37.82
C ASN A 133 -14.06 10.59 -36.32
N SER A 134 -15.22 10.06 -35.95
CA SER A 134 -15.68 9.78 -34.59
C SER A 134 -14.78 8.82 -33.79
N GLU A 135 -13.58 8.49 -34.26
CA GLU A 135 -12.58 7.72 -33.51
C GLU A 135 -11.70 8.59 -32.60
N HIS A 136 -11.72 9.93 -32.72
CA HIS A 136 -10.91 10.84 -31.89
C HIS A 136 -11.58 11.30 -30.59
N PHE A 137 -12.61 10.58 -30.12
CA PHE A 137 -13.15 10.82 -28.78
C PHE A 137 -12.14 10.34 -27.72
N PHE A 138 -11.28 11.25 -27.27
CA PHE A 138 -10.49 11.07 -26.07
C PHE A 138 -11.40 11.27 -24.84
N GLY A 139 -11.80 10.16 -24.21
CA GLY A 139 -12.41 10.18 -22.88
C GLY A 139 -13.92 9.93 -22.88
N GLY A 140 -14.30 8.65 -22.93
CA GLY A 140 -15.57 8.19 -22.37
C GLY A 140 -15.56 8.30 -20.85
N PHE A 141 -16.71 8.68 -20.28
CA PHE A 141 -17.03 8.58 -18.86
C PHE A 141 -17.31 7.13 -18.46
#